data_AF-A0A3D3BVQ9-F1
#
_entry.id   AF-A0A3D3BVQ9-F1
#
_cell.length_a   1.000
_cell.length_b   1.000
_cell.length_c   1.000
_cell.angle_alpha   90.00
_cell.angle_beta   90.00
_cell.angle_gamma   90.00
#
_symmetry.space_group_name_H-M   'P 1'
#
loop_
_entity.id
_entity.type
_entity.pdbx_description
1 polymer ?
#
loop_
_entity_poly.entity_id
_entity_poly.type
_entity_poly.pdbx_seq_one_letter_code
_entity_poly.pdbx_strand_id
1 'polypeptide(L)'
;FDRSWYNRAVVEPVMGFCSQREYKFFLEQVVLLERMLKEDGLHMIKFWFSIDEGEQAKRIKERKTNPLKQWKLSTVDALAQSKWDEYTQHKEAMFERTSTTDSPWIVIEG
;
A
#
# COMPACT_ATOMS: atom_id res chain seq x y z
N PHE A 1 7.92 7.15 -6.36
CA PHE A 1 7.80 7.32 -4.91
C PHE A 1 8.06 5.96 -4.25
N ASP A 2 8.90 5.87 -3.21
CA ASP A 2 8.98 4.68 -2.36
C ASP A 2 7.87 4.79 -1.30
N ARG A 3 6.87 3.92 -1.42
CA ARG A 3 5.48 4.18 -0.96
C ARG A 3 4.89 5.41 -1.66
N SER A 4 3.82 6.00 -1.12
CA SER A 4 3.18 7.23 -1.62
C SER A 4 2.11 7.71 -0.64
N TRP A 5 1.26 8.66 -1.07
CA TRP A 5 0.04 9.05 -0.36
C TRP A 5 -0.93 7.89 -0.09
N TYR A 6 -0.79 6.77 -0.80
CA TYR A 6 -1.57 5.55 -0.56
C TYR A 6 -1.27 4.84 0.77
N ASN A 7 -0.32 5.31 1.58
CA ASN A 7 -0.24 4.88 2.98
C ASN A 7 -1.59 5.04 3.70
N ARG A 8 -2.33 6.11 3.40
CA ARG A 8 -3.67 6.37 3.96
C ARG A 8 -4.73 5.40 3.47
N ALA A 9 -4.52 4.71 2.35
CA ALA A 9 -5.45 3.71 1.86
C ALA A 9 -5.29 2.34 2.55
N VAL A 10 -4.09 2.05 3.07
CA VAL A 10 -3.73 0.70 3.51
C VAL A 10 -3.12 0.69 4.91
N VAL A 11 -1.88 1.16 5.06
CA VAL A 11 -1.13 1.03 6.32
C VAL A 11 -1.76 1.85 7.46
N GLU A 12 -2.14 3.10 7.19
CA GLU A 12 -2.69 3.97 8.23
C GLU A 12 -4.00 3.45 8.83
N PRO A 13 -5.04 3.06 8.05
CA PRO A 13 -6.28 2.55 8.63
C PRO A 13 -6.07 1.21 9.35
N VAL A 14 -5.27 0.30 8.79
CA VAL A 14 -4.95 -1.00 9.40
C VAL A 14 -4.23 -0.83 10.75
N MET A 15 -3.33 0.15 10.85
CA MET A 15 -2.56 0.39 12.07
C MET A 15 -3.22 1.41 13.02
N GLY A 16 -4.37 1.97 12.65
CA GLY A 16 -5.06 2.99 13.45
C GLY A 16 -4.36 4.35 13.48
N PHE A 17 -3.53 4.66 12.47
CA PHE A 17 -2.85 5.95 12.34
C PHE A 17 -3.71 7.04 11.70
N CYS A 18 -4.87 6.68 11.15
CA CYS A 18 -5.89 7.63 10.71
C CYS A 18 -7.27 7.20 11.21
N SER A 19 -8.17 8.17 11.37
CA SER A 19 -9.58 7.91 11.64
C SER A 19 -10.30 7.34 10.42
N GLN A 20 -11.41 6.66 10.66
CA GLN A 20 -12.26 6.16 9.57
C GLN A 20 -12.79 7.28 8.66
N ARG A 21 -12.96 8.49 9.20
CA ARG A 21 -13.34 9.68 8.42
C ARG A 21 -12.23 10.09 7.46
N GLU A 22 -11.00 10.17 7.94
CA GLU A 22 -9.83 10.54 7.12
C GLU A 22 -9.56 9.50 6.03
N TYR A 23 -9.68 8.22 6.33
CA TYR A 23 -9.56 7.13 5.35
C TYR A 23 -10.57 7.29 4.20
N LYS A 24 -11.86 7.43 4.53
CA LYS A 24 -12.92 7.60 3.53
C LYS A 24 -12.72 8.86 2.69
N PHE A 25 -12.40 9.97 3.34
CA PHE A 25 -12.17 11.25 2.68
C PHE A 25 -10.96 11.18 1.73
N PHE A 26 -9.88 10.51 2.13
CA PHE A 26 -8.74 10.28 1.26
C PHE A 26 -9.11 9.50 -0.01
N LEU A 27 -9.89 8.43 0.12
CA LEU A 27 -10.31 7.61 -1.03
C LEU A 27 -11.20 8.39 -2.01
N GLU A 28 -11.95 9.38 -1.54
CA GLU A 28 -12.75 10.27 -2.38
C GLU A 28 -11.88 11.32 -3.10
N GLN A 29 -10.85 11.83 -2.43
CA GLN A 29 -10.02 12.91 -2.97
C GLN A 29 -8.88 12.45 -3.88
N VAL A 30 -8.30 11.27 -3.62
CA VAL A 30 -7.07 10.84 -4.29
C VAL A 30 -7.27 10.77 -5.81
N VAL A 31 -8.40 10.25 -6.30
CA VAL A 31 -8.68 10.17 -7.73
C VAL A 31 -8.77 11.56 -8.38
N LEU A 32 -9.34 12.55 -7.68
CA LEU A 32 -9.40 13.93 -8.16
C LEU A 32 -7.99 14.54 -8.24
N LEU A 33 -7.15 14.32 -7.22
CA LEU A 33 -5.75 14.76 -7.24
C LEU A 33 -4.99 14.16 -8.42
N GLU A 34 -5.11 12.84 -8.63
CA GLU A 34 -4.44 12.16 -9.74
C GLU A 34 -4.87 12.69 -11.10
N ARG A 35 -6.17 12.99 -11.25
CA ARG A 35 -6.71 13.61 -12.45
C ARG A 35 -6.14 15.00 -12.67
N MET A 36 -6.11 15.84 -11.64
CA MET A 36 -5.53 17.20 -11.74
C MET A 36 -4.06 17.15 -12.17
N LEU A 37 -3.27 16.25 -11.58
CA LEU A 37 -1.86 16.07 -11.95
C LEU A 37 -1.71 15.62 -13.41
N LYS A 38 -2.58 14.71 -13.88
CA LYS A 38 -2.57 14.27 -15.27
C LYS A 38 -2.95 15.40 -16.24
N GLU A 39 -3.96 16.19 -15.91
CA GLU A 39 -4.39 17.36 -16.70
C GLU A 39 -3.29 18.43 -16.79
N ASP A 40 -2.44 18.54 -15.76
CA ASP A 40 -1.23 19.38 -15.76
C ASP A 40 -0.03 18.76 -16.53
N GLY A 41 -0.23 17.62 -17.18
CA GLY A 41 0.76 16.94 -18.02
C GLY A 41 1.67 15.94 -17.29
N LEU A 42 1.39 15.63 -16.02
CA LEU A 42 2.16 14.63 -15.29
C LEU A 42 1.75 13.21 -15.72
N HIS A 43 2.72 12.44 -16.22
CA HIS A 43 2.56 11.01 -16.44
C HIS A 43 2.86 10.23 -15.16
N MET A 44 1.85 9.55 -14.63
CA MET A 44 1.97 8.76 -13.41
C MET A 44 1.72 7.28 -13.68
N ILE A 45 2.52 6.43 -13.04
CA ILE A 45 2.40 4.99 -13.09
C ILE A 45 2.34 4.48 -11.65
N LYS A 46 1.31 3.69 -11.32
CA LYS A 46 1.09 3.14 -9.98
C LYS A 46 1.41 1.65 -9.98
N PHE A 47 2.41 1.26 -9.21
CA PHE A 47 2.83 -0.14 -9.07
C PHE A 47 2.46 -0.70 -7.71
N TRP A 48 1.85 -1.89 -7.70
CA TRP A 48 1.68 -2.70 -6.51
C TRP A 48 2.44 -4.01 -6.67
N PHE A 49 3.41 -4.24 -5.78
CA PHE A 49 4.15 -5.51 -5.74
C PHE A 49 3.39 -6.49 -4.86
N SER A 50 2.83 -7.53 -5.46
CA SER A 50 2.06 -8.55 -4.78
C SER A 50 2.92 -9.77 -4.51
N ILE A 51 3.00 -10.14 -3.24
CA ILE A 51 3.55 -11.42 -2.77
C ILE A 51 2.47 -12.11 -1.95
N ASP A 52 2.57 -13.43 -1.80
CA ASP A 52 1.70 -14.17 -0.88
C ASP A 52 2.16 -14.05 0.59
N GLU A 53 1.27 -14.47 1.49
CA GLU A 53 1.49 -14.40 2.93
C GLU A 53 2.73 -15.21 3.37
N GLY A 54 2.95 -16.36 2.74
CA GLY A 54 4.06 -17.26 3.04
C GLY A 54 5.40 -16.69 2.62
N GLU A 55 5.47 -16.10 1.43
CA GLU A 55 6.68 -15.43 0.93
C GLU A 55 6.97 -14.17 1.76
N GLN A 56 5.95 -13.42 2.21
CA GLN A 56 6.16 -12.33 3.17
C GLN A 56 6.79 -12.84 4.47
N ALA A 57 6.22 -13.88 5.08
CA ALA A 57 6.71 -14.46 6.32
C ALA A 57 8.16 -14.95 6.19
N LYS A 58 8.48 -15.61 5.08
CA LYS A 58 9.82 -16.08 4.73
C LYS A 58 10.81 -14.91 4.63
N ARG A 59 10.48 -13.85 3.89
CA ARG A 59 11.33 -12.65 3.76
C ARG A 59 11.56 -11.97 5.10
N ILE A 60 10.56 -11.89 5.97
CA ILE A 60 10.71 -11.35 7.33
C ILE A 60 11.69 -12.20 8.16
N LYS A 61 11.56 -13.53 8.09
CA LYS A 61 12.47 -14.46 8.79
C LYS A 61 13.91 -14.32 8.29
N GLU A 62 14.12 -14.24 6.99
CA GLU A 62 15.45 -14.03 6.39
C GLU A 62 16.08 -12.69 6.81
N ARG A 63 15.28 -11.61 6.90
CA ARG A 63 15.78 -10.32 7.39
C ARG A 63 16.22 -10.37 8.84
N LYS A 64 15.59 -11.19 9.69
CA LYS A 64 15.97 -11.35 11.11
C LYS A 64 17.34 -11.99 11.26
N THR A 65 17.68 -12.94 10.39
CA THR A 65 18.92 -13.72 10.49
C THR A 65 20.07 -13.14 9.67
N ASN A 66 19.81 -12.22 8.73
CA ASN A 66 20.84 -11.61 7.90
C ASN A 66 21.30 -10.24 8.46
N PRO A 67 22.55 -10.13 8.98
CA PRO A 67 23.05 -8.88 9.59
C PRO A 67 23.00 -7.66 8.67
N LEU A 68 23.10 -7.85 7.35
CA LEU A 68 23.06 -6.75 6.36
C LEU A 68 21.63 -6.26 6.06
N LYS A 69 20.61 -7.00 6.48
CA LYS A 69 19.19 -6.71 6.19
C LYS A 69 18.35 -6.41 7.44
N GLN A 70 18.89 -6.63 8.64
CA GLN A 70 18.18 -6.44 9.91
C GLN A 70 17.59 -5.04 10.09
N TRP A 71 18.28 -4.00 9.62
CA TRP A 71 17.82 -2.61 9.69
C TRP A 71 16.51 -2.34 8.93
N LYS A 72 16.09 -3.23 8.03
CA LYS A 72 14.83 -3.13 7.28
C LYS A 72 13.61 -3.67 8.02
N LEU A 73 13.78 -4.17 9.25
CA LEU A 73 12.69 -4.66 10.07
C LEU A 73 12.14 -3.54 10.94
N SER A 74 10.83 -3.34 10.87
CA SER A 74 10.09 -2.46 11.77
C SER A 74 9.09 -3.25 12.61
N THR A 75 8.60 -2.63 13.68
CA THR A 75 7.49 -3.15 14.49
C THR A 75 6.21 -3.28 13.67
N VAL A 76 6.01 -2.40 12.68
CA VAL A 76 4.88 -2.46 11.75
C VAL A 76 4.95 -3.73 10.88
N ASP A 77 6.13 -4.11 10.38
CA ASP A 77 6.29 -5.32 9.57
C ASP A 77 5.95 -6.60 10.36
N ALA A 78 6.29 -6.63 11.66
CA ALA A 78 5.96 -7.76 12.51
C ALA A 78 4.44 -7.89 12.73
N LEU A 79 3.73 -6.77 12.85
CA LEU A 79 2.27 -6.74 13.01
C LEU A 79 1.54 -6.96 11.69
N ALA A 80 2.15 -6.61 10.55
CA ALA A 80 1.55 -6.75 9.23
C ALA A 80 1.18 -8.21 8.92
N GLN A 81 2.02 -9.16 9.32
CA GLN A 81 1.72 -10.59 9.17
C GLN A 81 0.44 -10.99 9.91
N SER A 82 0.27 -10.55 11.16
CA SER A 82 -0.94 -10.87 11.95
C SER A 82 -2.20 -10.17 11.46
N LYS A 83 -2.05 -9.10 10.67
CA LYS A 83 -3.13 -8.28 10.12
C LYS A 83 -3.33 -8.54 8.61
N TRP A 84 -2.84 -9.66 8.09
CA TRP A 84 -2.82 -9.96 6.65
C TRP A 84 -4.19 -9.75 5.97
N ASP A 85 -5.25 -10.26 6.57
CA ASP A 85 -6.61 -10.15 6.02
C ASP A 85 -7.10 -8.69 6.01
N GLU A 86 -6.77 -7.91 7.03
CA GLU A 86 -7.13 -6.49 7.13
C GLU A 86 -6.39 -5.67 6.06
N TYR A 87 -5.09 -5.94 5.87
CA TYR A 87 -4.30 -5.38 4.77
C TYR A 87 -4.89 -5.75 3.40
N THR A 88 -5.34 -6.99 3.23
CA THR A 88 -5.94 -7.48 1.99
C THR A 88 -7.25 -6.75 1.69
N GLN A 89 -8.14 -6.60 2.67
CA GLN A 89 -9.39 -5.86 2.51
C GLN A 89 -9.16 -4.40 2.13
N HIS A 90 -8.23 -3.71 2.79
CA HIS A 90 -7.91 -2.32 2.47
C HIS A 90 -7.25 -2.17 1.10
N LYS A 91 -6.38 -3.11 0.71
CA LYS A 91 -5.79 -3.16 -0.64
C LYS A 91 -6.87 -3.33 -1.72
N GLU A 92 -7.80 -4.26 -1.53
CA GLU A 92 -8.89 -4.50 -2.48
C GLU A 92 -9.79 -3.27 -2.63
N ALA A 93 -10.21 -2.69 -1.51
CA ALA A 93 -11.00 -1.45 -1.51
C ALA A 93 -10.25 -0.28 -2.18
N MET A 94 -8.93 -0.18 -2.00
CA MET A 94 -8.09 0.80 -2.68
C MET A 94 -8.11 0.57 -4.19
N PHE A 95 -7.92 -0.66 -4.66
CA PHE A 95 -7.95 -0.97 -6.09
C PHE A 95 -9.31 -0.66 -6.73
N GLU A 96 -10.39 -1.12 -6.10
CA GLU A 96 -11.76 -0.89 -6.59
C GLU A 96 -12.07 0.60 -6.77
N ARG A 97 -11.60 1.44 -5.86
CA ARG A 97 -11.92 2.88 -5.87
C ARG A 97 -10.96 3.73 -6.69
N THR A 98 -9.71 3.30 -6.83
CA THR A 98 -8.64 4.18 -7.34
C THR A 98 -7.94 3.66 -8.59
N SER A 99 -8.21 2.41 -9.02
CA SER A 99 -7.77 1.93 -10.31
C SER A 99 -8.72 2.43 -11.40
N THR A 100 -8.42 3.60 -11.96
CA THR A 100 -9.22 4.20 -13.03
C THR A 100 -8.63 3.87 -14.40
N THR A 101 -9.41 3.99 -15.46
CA THR A 101 -8.92 3.83 -16.85
C THR A 101 -7.75 4.77 -17.15
N ASP A 102 -7.77 5.96 -16.56
CA ASP A 102 -6.79 7.01 -16.79
C ASP A 102 -5.52 6.91 -15.95
N SER A 103 -5.61 6.23 -14.80
CA SER A 103 -4.53 6.02 -13.82
C SER A 103 -4.72 4.62 -13.20
N PRO A 104 -4.41 3.55 -13.95
CA PRO A 104 -4.62 2.19 -13.48
C PRO A 104 -3.55 1.78 -12.48
N TRP A 105 -3.89 0.81 -11.64
CA TRP A 105 -2.91 0.07 -10.85
C TRP A 105 -2.31 -1.07 -11.67
N ILE A 106 -0.99 -1.15 -11.68
CA ILE A 106 -0.24 -2.26 -12.27
C ILE A 106 0.22 -3.17 -11.14
N VAL A 107 -0.28 -4.41 -11.15
CA VAL A 107 0.13 -5.44 -10.19
C VAL A 107 1.33 -6.19 -10.77
N ILE A 108 2.40 -6.26 -9.98
CA ILE A 108 3.60 -7.03 -10.29
C ILE A 108 3.65 -8.21 -9.33
N GLU A 109 3.58 -9.41 -9.85
CA GLU A 109 3.81 -10.64 -9.10
C GLU A 109 5.30 -10.79 -8.79
N GLY A 110 5.63 -11.15 -7.55
CA GLY A 110 7.04 -11.34 -7.16
C GLY A 110 7.24 -12.22 -5.96
#